data_AF-A0A8T0GJB7-F1
#
_entry.id   AF-A0A8T0GJB7-F1
#
_cell.length_a   1.000
_cell.length_b   1.000
_cell.length_c   1.000
_cell.angle_alpha   90.00
_cell.angle_beta   90.00
_cell.angle_gamma   90.00
#
_symmetry.space_group_name_H-M   'P 1'
#
loop_
_entity.id
_entity.type
_entity.pdbx_description
1 polymer ?
#
loop_
_entity_poly.entity_id
_entity_poly.type
_entity_poly.pdbx_seq_one_letter_code
_entity_poly.pdbx_strand_id
1 'polypeptide(L)'
;MGWSPESAAQAYTETVKLCKVGIGRRHVAAGAEHHSTEFLAALAGGIEAKLLVQVTRAATPATIALAVAARKTGGRLICVLSESESLLNAMVAMDALGLSTVVEFIVGDAKDVLPQFSGVDFALIDCRREESVELFDLLRLNPSRAVVVAENLFQRSARALYEDKMTNRPGSKSVILPIGKGIEVAKLSREDFGTKEEGKRRTTKRVSWAMDIADMLQR
;
A
#
# COMPACT_ATOMS: atom_id res chain seq x y z
N MET A 1 11.85 -15.32 0.16
CA MET A 1 10.82 -14.71 1.03
C MET A 1 10.57 -15.69 2.16
N GLY A 2 10.93 -15.34 3.39
CA GLY A 2 10.51 -16.10 4.57
C GLY A 2 9.18 -15.54 5.04
N TRP A 3 8.17 -16.38 5.21
CA TRP A 3 6.97 -15.99 5.95
C TRP A 3 7.30 -16.04 7.44
N SER A 4 6.97 -14.99 8.19
CA SER A 4 7.11 -14.92 9.65
C SER A 4 5.74 -15.11 10.31
N PRO A 5 5.44 -16.32 10.84
CA PRO A 5 4.20 -16.56 11.57
C PRO A 5 4.05 -15.67 12.80
N GLU A 6 5.18 -15.37 13.45
CA GLU A 6 5.22 -14.51 14.64
C GLU A 6 4.83 -13.08 14.29
N SER A 7 5.48 -12.47 13.28
CA SER A 7 5.16 -11.11 12.84
C SER A 7 3.71 -11.01 12.35
N ALA A 8 3.21 -12.02 11.62
CA ALA A 8 1.82 -12.09 11.19
C ALA A 8 0.84 -12.12 12.39
N ALA A 9 1.07 -13.00 13.36
CA ALA A 9 0.19 -13.16 14.52
C ALA A 9 0.20 -11.92 15.43
N GLN A 10 1.37 -11.29 15.61
CA GLN A 10 1.48 -10.06 16.38
C GLN A 10 0.77 -8.89 15.70
N ALA A 11 0.96 -8.70 14.38
CA ALA A 11 0.29 -7.66 13.61
C ALA A 11 -1.22 -7.85 13.61
N TYR A 12 -1.70 -9.09 13.43
CA TYR A 12 -3.12 -9.45 13.56
C TYR A 12 -3.67 -9.05 14.94
N THR A 13 -3.03 -9.53 16.01
CA THR A 13 -3.54 -9.38 17.37
C THR A 13 -3.57 -7.92 17.81
N GLU A 14 -2.52 -7.16 17.47
CA GLU A 14 -2.45 -5.74 17.78
C GLU A 14 -3.49 -4.94 16.99
N THR A 15 -3.69 -5.25 15.71
CA THR A 15 -4.74 -4.63 14.89
C THR A 15 -6.13 -4.89 15.49
N VAL A 16 -6.43 -6.13 15.86
CA VAL A 16 -7.71 -6.48 16.52
C VAL A 16 -7.90 -5.68 17.80
N LYS A 17 -6.84 -5.51 18.60
CA LYS A 17 -6.90 -4.70 19.83
C LYS A 17 -7.17 -3.22 19.53
N LEU A 18 -6.43 -2.61 18.61
CA LEU A 18 -6.58 -1.19 18.28
C LEU A 18 -7.93 -0.87 17.62
N CYS A 19 -8.43 -1.77 16.76
CA CYS A 19 -9.75 -1.65 16.17
C CYS A 19 -10.89 -1.82 17.21
N LYS A 20 -10.66 -2.58 18.31
CA LYS A 20 -11.62 -2.76 19.42
C LYS A 20 -11.58 -1.64 20.48
N VAL A 21 -10.40 -1.13 20.83
CA VAL A 21 -10.17 -0.27 22.02
C VAL A 21 -10.60 1.18 21.83
N GLY A 22 -10.93 1.62 20.61
CA GLY A 22 -11.75 2.83 20.45
C GLY A 22 -10.99 4.10 20.10
N ILE A 23 -10.48 4.14 18.87
CA ILE A 23 -10.34 5.42 18.15
C ILE A 23 -11.22 5.36 16.91
N GLY A 24 -12.53 5.37 17.18
CA GLY A 24 -13.50 6.10 16.39
C GLY A 24 -14.07 5.44 15.13
N ARG A 25 -15.31 4.94 15.28
CA ARG A 25 -16.40 5.29 14.34
C ARG A 25 -16.55 6.82 14.10
N ARG A 26 -15.84 7.67 14.88
CA ARG A 26 -15.79 9.14 14.79
C ARG A 26 -14.73 9.71 13.86
N HIS A 27 -13.60 9.04 13.64
CA HIS A 27 -12.46 9.61 12.88
C HIS A 27 -12.06 8.76 11.67
N VAL A 28 -12.52 7.52 11.61
CA VAL A 28 -12.40 6.62 10.47
C VAL A 28 -13.74 6.62 9.73
N ALA A 29 -13.72 6.60 8.40
CA ALA A 29 -14.94 6.69 7.58
C ALA A 29 -16.02 5.71 8.06
N ALA A 30 -17.16 6.25 8.50
CA ALA A 30 -18.29 5.46 8.96
C ALA A 30 -18.82 4.59 7.80
N GLY A 31 -18.74 3.26 7.95
CA GLY A 31 -19.19 2.30 6.94
C GLY A 31 -18.10 1.43 6.31
N ALA A 32 -16.83 1.60 6.69
CA ALA A 32 -15.77 0.66 6.29
C ALA A 32 -15.96 -0.69 7.00
N GLU A 33 -16.46 -1.69 6.28
CA GLU A 33 -16.58 -3.06 6.78
C GLU A 33 -15.19 -3.64 7.12
N HIS A 34 -15.06 -4.19 8.33
CA HIS A 34 -13.78 -4.64 8.90
C HIS A 34 -13.26 -5.97 8.33
N HIS A 35 -13.99 -6.64 7.44
CA HIS A 35 -13.83 -8.06 7.16
C HIS A 35 -12.45 -8.48 6.61
N SER A 36 -11.69 -7.54 6.06
CA SER A 36 -10.35 -7.76 5.49
C SER A 36 -9.21 -7.23 6.36
N THR A 37 -9.52 -6.46 7.40
CA THR A 37 -8.54 -5.62 8.10
C THR A 37 -7.47 -6.47 8.78
N GLU A 38 -7.89 -7.52 9.49
CA GLU A 38 -6.98 -8.42 10.17
C GLU A 38 -6.18 -9.29 9.21
N PHE A 39 -6.77 -9.66 8.07
CA PHE A 39 -6.10 -10.40 7.01
C PHE A 39 -4.95 -9.56 6.42
N LEU A 40 -5.20 -8.28 6.13
CA LEU A 40 -4.18 -7.36 5.64
C LEU A 40 -3.03 -7.19 6.64
N ALA A 41 -3.34 -7.02 7.92
CA ALA A 41 -2.32 -6.92 8.98
C ALA A 41 -1.44 -8.18 9.03
N ALA A 42 -2.07 -9.36 9.06
CA ALA A 42 -1.35 -10.63 9.10
C ALA A 42 -0.50 -10.84 7.85
N LEU A 43 -1.03 -10.53 6.67
CA LEU A 43 -0.34 -10.69 5.39
C LEU A 43 0.87 -9.77 5.31
N ALA A 44 0.70 -8.46 5.55
CA ALA A 44 1.77 -7.48 5.48
C ALA A 44 2.84 -7.73 6.56
N GLY A 45 2.43 -8.08 7.78
CA GLY A 45 3.33 -8.43 8.87
C GLY A 45 4.09 -9.73 8.59
N GLY A 46 3.41 -10.75 8.05
CA GLY A 46 3.98 -12.06 7.77
C GLY A 46 4.99 -12.08 6.62
N ILE A 47 4.83 -11.22 5.61
CA ILE A 47 5.85 -11.04 4.57
C ILE A 47 6.99 -10.10 4.99
N GLU A 48 6.93 -9.59 6.23
CA GLU A 48 7.88 -8.62 6.80
C GLU A 48 8.07 -7.35 5.94
N ALA A 49 6.95 -6.80 5.44
CA ALA A 49 6.96 -5.65 4.54
C ALA A 49 7.65 -4.43 5.20
N LYS A 50 8.60 -3.79 4.50
CA LYS A 50 9.32 -2.60 4.99
C LYS A 50 8.79 -1.31 4.40
N LEU A 51 8.43 -1.32 3.12
CA LEU A 51 7.78 -0.20 2.46
C LEU A 51 6.36 -0.61 2.05
N LEU A 52 5.38 -0.03 2.73
CA LEU A 52 3.97 -0.23 2.44
C LEU A 52 3.40 1.02 1.77
N VAL A 53 2.52 0.82 0.80
CA VAL A 53 1.79 1.89 0.14
C VAL A 53 0.29 1.60 0.21
N GLN A 54 -0.51 2.59 0.56
CA GLN A 54 -1.96 2.52 0.47
C GLN A 54 -2.47 3.67 -0.37
N VAL A 55 -3.42 3.39 -1.27
CA VAL A 55 -4.17 4.41 -2.00
C VAL A 55 -5.63 4.34 -1.57
N THR A 56 -6.13 5.41 -0.95
CA THR A 56 -7.48 5.46 -0.37
C THR A 56 -8.05 6.88 -0.42
N ARG A 57 -9.36 7.03 -0.24
CA ARG A 57 -10.01 8.34 -0.14
C ARG A 57 -9.78 9.00 1.23
N ALA A 58 -9.86 8.19 2.28
CA ALA A 58 -9.69 8.58 3.68
C ALA A 58 -9.04 7.43 4.46
N ALA A 59 -8.51 7.71 5.65
CA ALA A 59 -8.02 6.66 6.53
C ALA A 59 -9.15 5.66 6.90
N THR A 60 -8.82 4.38 6.84
CA THR A 60 -9.72 3.25 7.09
C THR A 60 -9.14 2.32 8.15
N PRO A 61 -9.89 1.31 8.64
CA PRO A 61 -9.31 0.27 9.49
C PRO A 61 -8.13 -0.45 8.81
N ALA A 62 -8.14 -0.59 7.48
CA ALA A 62 -6.99 -1.10 6.72
C ALA A 62 -5.75 -0.19 6.85
N THR A 63 -5.91 1.13 6.95
CA THR A 63 -4.79 2.04 7.24
C THR A 63 -4.16 1.74 8.60
N ILE A 64 -4.98 1.46 9.62
CA ILE A 64 -4.50 1.05 10.96
C ILE A 64 -3.75 -0.29 10.85
N ALA A 65 -4.33 -1.28 10.16
CA ALA A 65 -3.71 -2.59 9.96
C ALA A 65 -2.32 -2.50 9.32
N LEU A 66 -2.19 -1.70 8.25
CA LEU A 66 -0.91 -1.52 7.56
C LEU A 66 0.09 -0.73 8.40
N ALA A 67 -0.36 0.27 9.15
CA ALA A 67 0.50 1.01 10.08
C ALA A 67 1.03 0.12 11.21
N VAL A 68 0.17 -0.75 11.76
CA VAL A 68 0.57 -1.76 12.75
C VAL A 68 1.60 -2.72 12.16
N ALA A 69 1.34 -3.25 10.95
CA ALA A 69 2.30 -4.12 10.26
C ALA A 69 3.64 -3.41 10.05
N ALA A 70 3.62 -2.17 9.56
CA ALA A 70 4.82 -1.34 9.38
C ALA A 70 5.60 -1.18 10.69
N ARG A 71 4.92 -0.83 11.79
CA ARG A 71 5.57 -0.72 13.11
C ARG A 71 6.21 -2.04 13.54
N LYS A 72 5.50 -3.15 13.39
CA LYS A 72 5.99 -4.48 13.78
C LYS A 72 7.20 -4.92 12.98
N THR A 73 7.25 -4.59 11.70
CA THR A 73 8.35 -4.97 10.82
C THR A 73 9.47 -3.92 10.82
N GLY A 74 9.36 -2.81 11.54
CA GLY A 74 10.30 -1.70 11.44
C GLY A 74 10.30 -1.04 10.04
N GLY A 75 9.17 -1.11 9.35
CA GLY A 75 8.90 -0.44 8.09
C GLY A 75 8.17 0.89 8.25
N ARG A 76 7.66 1.41 7.14
CA ARG A 76 6.82 2.61 7.07
C ARG A 76 5.69 2.44 6.05
N LEU A 77 4.60 3.16 6.29
CA LEU A 77 3.43 3.24 5.42
C LEU A 77 3.36 4.62 4.75
N ILE A 78 3.28 4.62 3.42
CA ILE A 78 2.86 5.80 2.65
C ILE A 78 1.37 5.67 2.35
N CYS A 79 0.56 6.60 2.84
CA CYS A 79 -0.88 6.61 2.61
C CYS A 79 -1.24 7.79 1.69
N VAL A 80 -1.57 7.49 0.44
CA VAL A 80 -1.99 8.47 -0.56
C VAL A 80 -3.49 8.68 -0.44
N LEU A 81 -3.88 9.89 -0.04
CA LEU A 81 -5.26 10.33 0.14
C LEU A 81 -5.71 11.13 -1.09
N SER A 82 -6.81 10.73 -1.71
CA SER A 82 -7.38 11.51 -2.81
C SER A 82 -8.20 12.73 -2.35
N GLU A 83 -8.58 12.81 -1.07
CA GLU A 83 -9.41 13.89 -0.53
C GLU A 83 -8.67 14.65 0.59
N SER A 84 -8.39 15.94 0.37
CA SER A 84 -7.69 16.81 1.34
C SER A 84 -8.41 16.91 2.68
N GLU A 85 -9.74 16.97 2.65
CA GLU A 85 -10.61 17.09 3.84
C GLU A 85 -10.45 15.92 4.82
N SER A 86 -9.92 14.78 4.35
CA SER A 86 -9.69 13.59 5.18
C SER A 86 -8.36 13.62 5.94
N LEU A 87 -7.41 14.49 5.56
CA LEU A 87 -6.05 14.49 6.08
C LEU A 87 -5.98 14.74 7.58
N LEU A 88 -6.63 15.80 8.07
CA LEU A 88 -6.59 16.16 9.48
C LEU A 88 -7.14 15.03 10.37
N ASN A 89 -8.27 14.45 9.97
CA ASN A 89 -8.88 13.33 10.68
C ASN A 89 -7.97 12.09 10.67
N ALA A 90 -7.31 11.81 9.55
CA ALA A 90 -6.37 10.70 9.42
C ALA A 90 -5.15 10.87 10.35
N MET A 91 -4.56 12.07 10.39
CA MET A 91 -3.42 12.37 11.26
C MET A 91 -3.79 12.25 12.74
N VAL A 92 -4.91 12.86 13.15
CA VAL A 92 -5.40 12.78 14.55
C VAL A 92 -5.69 11.34 14.94
N ALA A 93 -6.29 10.54 14.06
CA ALA A 93 -6.57 9.14 14.33
C ALA A 93 -5.29 8.30 14.53
N MET A 94 -4.28 8.48 13.67
CA MET A 94 -3.02 7.74 13.79
C MET A 94 -2.21 8.18 15.01
N ASP A 95 -2.22 9.47 15.34
CA ASP A 95 -1.53 9.99 16.51
C ASP A 95 -2.12 9.44 17.82
N ALA A 96 -3.45 9.49 17.95
CA ALA A 96 -4.14 8.95 19.11
C ALA A 96 -3.91 7.43 19.29
N LEU A 97 -3.63 6.68 18.20
CA LEU A 97 -3.28 5.26 18.22
C LEU A 97 -1.77 4.99 18.43
N GLY A 98 -0.94 6.04 18.53
CA GLY A 98 0.52 5.93 18.63
C GLY A 98 1.16 5.35 17.36
N LEU A 99 0.56 5.60 16.20
CA LEU A 99 0.99 5.14 14.87
C LEU A 99 1.52 6.27 13.99
N SER A 100 1.50 7.52 14.46
CA SER A 100 1.94 8.70 13.70
C SER A 100 3.40 8.62 13.23
N THR A 101 4.27 7.90 13.94
CA THR A 101 5.69 7.76 13.59
C THR A 101 5.97 6.81 12.41
N VAL A 102 5.00 5.99 12.01
CA VAL A 102 5.18 4.98 10.95
C VAL A 102 4.31 5.24 9.72
N VAL A 103 3.48 6.29 9.74
CA VAL A 103 2.57 6.65 8.64
C VAL A 103 2.92 8.03 8.10
N GLU A 104 3.12 8.11 6.78
CA GLU A 104 3.28 9.35 6.04
C GLU A 104 2.05 9.53 5.14
N PHE A 105 1.31 10.63 5.33
CA PHE A 105 0.16 10.96 4.51
C PHE A 105 0.54 11.91 3.38
N ILE A 106 0.11 11.59 2.16
CA ILE A 106 0.30 12.45 0.98
C ILE A 106 -1.07 12.69 0.35
N VAL A 107 -1.46 13.95 0.18
CA VAL A 107 -2.70 14.31 -0.51
C VAL A 107 -2.38 14.59 -1.97
N GLY A 108 -3.07 13.93 -2.90
CA GLY A 108 -2.89 14.17 -4.33
C GLY A 108 -3.33 13.02 -5.23
N ASP A 109 -3.05 13.14 -6.52
CA ASP A 109 -3.26 12.08 -7.49
C ASP A 109 -2.23 10.96 -7.27
N ALA A 110 -2.74 9.73 -7.09
CA ALA A 110 -1.89 8.56 -6.96
C ALA A 110 -1.00 8.34 -8.20
N LYS A 111 -1.42 8.76 -9.39
CA LYS A 111 -0.62 8.61 -10.61
C LYS A 111 0.69 9.40 -10.55
N ASP A 112 0.69 10.54 -9.87
CA ASP A 112 1.87 11.39 -9.71
C ASP A 112 2.74 10.96 -8.52
N VAL A 113 2.11 10.41 -7.48
CA VAL A 113 2.77 10.04 -6.22
C VAL A 113 3.44 8.67 -6.30
N LEU A 114 2.77 7.66 -6.83
CA LEU A 114 3.27 6.27 -6.83
C LEU A 114 4.64 6.10 -7.51
N PRO A 115 4.96 6.75 -8.65
CA PRO A 115 6.26 6.60 -9.31
C PRO A 115 7.46 7.08 -8.48
N GLN A 116 7.23 7.86 -7.42
CA GLN A 116 8.29 8.43 -6.57
C GLN A 116 8.86 7.39 -5.59
N PHE A 117 8.14 6.30 -5.34
CA PHE A 117 8.54 5.25 -4.39
C PHE A 117 9.00 4.00 -5.11
N SER A 118 10.21 3.54 -4.80
CA SER A 118 10.79 2.30 -5.33
C SER A 118 11.00 1.25 -4.26
N GLY A 119 10.85 -0.03 -4.64
CA GLY A 119 11.03 -1.15 -3.71
C GLY A 119 9.84 -1.34 -2.78
N VAL A 120 8.62 -1.05 -3.26
CA VAL A 120 7.40 -1.26 -2.51
C VAL A 120 7.18 -2.75 -2.26
N ASP A 121 7.04 -3.14 -1.00
CA ASP A 121 6.90 -4.54 -0.57
C ASP A 121 5.44 -4.95 -0.42
N PHE A 122 4.58 -3.99 -0.08
CA PHE A 122 3.16 -4.21 0.05
C PHE A 122 2.41 -3.00 -0.49
N ALA A 123 1.46 -3.21 -1.39
CA ALA A 123 0.58 -2.15 -1.87
C ALA A 123 -0.88 -2.53 -1.65
N LEU A 124 -1.68 -1.59 -1.17
CA LEU A 124 -3.13 -1.71 -1.04
C LEU A 124 -3.82 -0.67 -1.93
N ILE A 125 -4.63 -1.13 -2.86
CA ILE A 125 -5.39 -0.29 -3.80
C ILE A 125 -6.88 -0.54 -3.58
N ASP A 126 -7.63 0.52 -3.27
CA ASP A 126 -9.09 0.46 -3.24
C ASP A 126 -9.67 0.49 -4.67
N CYS A 127 -10.27 -0.62 -5.11
CA CYS A 127 -10.77 -0.82 -6.48
C CYS A 127 -12.17 -0.26 -6.76
N ARG A 128 -12.75 0.53 -5.85
CA ARG A 128 -13.95 1.32 -6.15
C ARG A 128 -13.76 2.29 -7.32
N ARG A 129 -12.51 2.63 -7.65
CA ARG A 129 -12.15 3.54 -8.76
C ARG A 129 -11.79 2.78 -10.03
N GLU A 130 -12.23 3.31 -11.17
CA GLU A 130 -11.96 2.73 -12.49
C GLU A 130 -10.46 2.60 -12.78
N GLU A 131 -9.66 3.54 -12.28
CA GLU A 131 -8.21 3.65 -12.51
C GLU A 131 -7.36 2.61 -11.76
N SER A 132 -7.95 1.72 -10.95
CA SER A 132 -7.19 0.80 -10.09
C SER A 132 -6.20 -0.11 -10.85
N VAL A 133 -6.49 -0.46 -12.11
CA VAL A 133 -5.57 -1.23 -12.97
C VAL A 133 -4.34 -0.41 -13.33
N GLU A 134 -4.51 0.85 -13.70
CA GLU A 134 -3.41 1.74 -14.10
C GLU A 134 -2.46 2.01 -12.93
N LEU A 135 -3.00 2.13 -11.71
CA LEU A 135 -2.20 2.33 -10.51
C LEU A 135 -1.25 1.17 -10.23
N PHE A 136 -1.61 -0.05 -10.62
CA PHE A 136 -0.72 -1.20 -10.48
C PHE A 136 0.55 -1.00 -11.31
N ASP A 137 0.43 -0.53 -12.55
CA ASP A 137 1.55 -0.35 -13.48
C ASP A 137 2.52 0.76 -13.06
N LEU A 138 2.05 1.68 -12.21
CA LEU A 138 2.85 2.79 -11.68
C LEU A 138 3.66 2.40 -10.43
N LEU A 139 3.33 1.28 -9.78
CA LEU A 139 4.05 0.82 -8.60
C LEU A 139 5.42 0.25 -8.97
N ARG A 140 6.48 0.83 -8.42
CA ARG A 140 7.84 0.28 -8.53
C ARG A 140 8.08 -0.73 -7.42
N LEU A 141 7.59 -1.94 -7.65
CA LEU A 141 7.50 -3.03 -6.69
C LEU A 141 8.85 -3.69 -6.42
N ASN A 142 9.02 -4.23 -5.21
CA ASN A 142 10.15 -5.07 -4.88
C ASN A 142 10.04 -6.43 -5.59
N PRO A 143 10.96 -6.76 -6.52
CA PRO A 143 10.83 -7.93 -7.39
C PRO A 143 10.89 -9.29 -6.67
N SER A 144 11.33 -9.31 -5.40
CA SER A 144 11.54 -10.54 -4.65
C SER A 144 10.45 -10.83 -3.61
N ARG A 145 9.71 -9.79 -3.18
CA ARG A 145 8.79 -9.90 -2.05
C ARG A 145 7.49 -9.11 -2.17
N ALA A 146 7.27 -8.38 -3.25
CA ALA A 146 6.09 -7.53 -3.38
C ALA A 146 4.79 -8.34 -3.42
N VAL A 147 3.83 -7.87 -2.64
CA VAL A 147 2.43 -8.27 -2.68
C VAL A 147 1.58 -7.03 -2.94
N VAL A 148 0.70 -7.10 -3.94
CA VAL A 148 -0.28 -6.06 -4.20
C VAL A 148 -1.64 -6.61 -3.87
N VAL A 149 -2.42 -5.85 -3.11
CA VAL A 149 -3.76 -6.21 -2.69
C VAL A 149 -4.73 -5.19 -3.25
N ALA A 150 -5.77 -5.69 -3.89
CA ALA A 150 -6.88 -4.92 -4.44
C ALA A 150 -8.14 -5.25 -3.65
N GLU A 151 -8.78 -4.25 -3.04
CA GLU A 151 -9.99 -4.42 -2.22
C GLU A 151 -11.24 -3.86 -2.90
N ASN A 152 -12.42 -4.30 -2.44
CA ASN A 152 -13.73 -3.88 -2.93
C ASN A 152 -14.04 -4.30 -4.37
N LEU A 153 -13.47 -5.42 -4.82
CA LEU A 153 -13.64 -5.91 -6.19
C LEU A 153 -15.10 -6.22 -6.54
N PHE A 154 -15.89 -6.71 -5.59
CA PHE A 154 -17.29 -7.05 -5.82
C PHE A 154 -18.19 -5.80 -5.86
N GLN A 155 -17.67 -4.63 -5.49
CA GLN A 155 -18.36 -3.34 -5.68
C GLN A 155 -18.03 -2.69 -7.02
N ARG A 156 -17.13 -3.28 -7.81
CA ARG A 156 -16.75 -2.75 -9.12
C ARG A 156 -17.79 -3.11 -10.17
N SER A 157 -18.36 -2.10 -10.82
CA SER A 157 -19.29 -2.27 -11.94
C SER A 157 -18.65 -3.03 -13.11
N ALA A 158 -17.37 -2.76 -13.40
CA ALA A 158 -16.58 -3.38 -14.46
C ALA A 158 -15.63 -4.48 -13.95
N ARG A 159 -16.15 -5.41 -13.13
CA ARG A 159 -15.35 -6.50 -12.54
C ARG A 159 -14.69 -7.41 -13.58
N ALA A 160 -15.46 -7.88 -14.57
CA ALA A 160 -14.95 -8.81 -15.59
C ALA A 160 -13.77 -8.23 -16.38
N LEU A 161 -13.80 -6.93 -16.70
CA LEU A 161 -12.70 -6.25 -17.40
C LEU A 161 -11.44 -6.11 -16.53
N TYR A 162 -11.61 -5.94 -15.21
CA TYR A 162 -10.50 -5.92 -14.28
C TYR A 162 -9.88 -7.32 -14.13
N GLU A 163 -10.72 -8.35 -13.94
CA GLU A 163 -10.27 -9.73 -13.80
C GLU A 163 -9.56 -10.23 -15.06
N ASP A 164 -10.08 -9.93 -16.26
CA ASP A 164 -9.43 -10.30 -17.51
C ASP A 164 -8.06 -9.65 -17.68
N LYS A 165 -7.94 -8.34 -17.40
CA LYS A 165 -6.65 -7.63 -17.45
C LYS A 165 -5.64 -8.17 -16.44
N MET A 166 -6.07 -8.53 -15.24
CA MET A 166 -5.17 -8.98 -14.19
C MET A 166 -4.78 -10.46 -14.35
N THR A 167 -5.70 -11.30 -14.81
CA THR A 167 -5.44 -12.72 -15.12
C THR A 167 -4.46 -12.88 -16.28
N ASN A 168 -4.57 -12.03 -17.30
CA ASN A 168 -3.72 -12.09 -18.48
C ASN A 168 -2.37 -11.35 -18.31
N ARG A 169 -2.06 -10.88 -17.10
CA ARG A 169 -0.85 -10.10 -16.85
C ARG A 169 0.38 -11.02 -16.71
N PRO A 170 1.43 -10.84 -17.54
CA PRO A 170 2.65 -11.62 -17.42
C PRO A 170 3.38 -11.35 -16.09
N GLY A 171 3.87 -12.39 -15.42
CA GLY A 171 4.70 -12.25 -14.21
C GLY A 171 3.96 -12.03 -12.91
N SER A 172 2.63 -11.98 -12.92
CA SER A 172 1.80 -11.92 -11.72
C SER A 172 0.99 -13.19 -11.52
N LYS A 173 1.06 -13.76 -10.32
CA LYS A 173 0.13 -14.79 -9.85
C LYS A 173 -0.85 -14.11 -8.90
N SER A 174 -2.12 -14.02 -9.29
CA SER A 174 -3.17 -13.45 -8.45
C SER A 174 -4.21 -14.47 -8.04
N VAL A 175 -4.84 -14.22 -6.89
CA VAL A 175 -5.96 -15.01 -6.37
C VAL A 175 -7.01 -14.07 -5.80
N ILE A 176 -8.27 -14.34 -6.13
CA ILE A 176 -9.42 -13.60 -5.59
C ILE A 176 -10.00 -14.39 -4.43
N LEU A 177 -10.08 -13.76 -3.27
CA LEU A 177 -10.58 -14.33 -2.03
C LEU A 177 -11.94 -13.69 -1.68
N PRO A 178 -12.93 -14.48 -1.24
CA PRO A 178 -14.25 -13.99 -0.83
C PRO A 178 -14.22 -13.41 0.59
N ILE A 179 -13.25 -12.54 0.88
CA ILE A 179 -13.11 -11.83 2.16
C ILE A 179 -13.71 -10.43 1.98
N GLY A 180 -14.60 -10.02 2.89
CA GLY A 180 -15.30 -8.73 2.80
C GLY A 180 -16.04 -8.54 1.47
N LYS A 181 -15.75 -7.43 0.78
CA LYS A 181 -16.32 -7.12 -0.54
C LYS A 181 -15.44 -7.61 -1.70
N GLY A 182 -14.67 -8.67 -1.47
CA GLY A 182 -13.77 -9.27 -2.45
C GLY A 182 -12.39 -8.62 -2.41
N ILE A 183 -11.37 -9.46 -2.21
CA ILE A 183 -9.96 -9.07 -2.20
C ILE A 183 -9.23 -9.88 -3.25
N GLU A 184 -8.46 -9.22 -4.11
CA GLU A 184 -7.44 -9.90 -4.91
C GLU A 184 -6.09 -9.70 -4.28
N VAL A 185 -5.34 -10.79 -4.15
CA VAL A 185 -3.95 -10.78 -3.73
C VAL A 185 -3.11 -11.19 -4.91
N ALA A 186 -2.28 -10.27 -5.41
CA ALA A 186 -1.36 -10.49 -6.51
C ALA A 186 0.07 -10.50 -5.99
N LYS A 187 0.81 -11.56 -6.34
CA LYS A 187 2.25 -11.66 -6.11
C LYS A 187 2.96 -11.60 -7.45
N LEU A 188 4.04 -10.82 -7.51
CA LEU A 188 4.91 -10.83 -8.67
C LEU A 188 6.00 -11.90 -8.48
N SER A 189 6.15 -12.75 -9.49
CA SER A 189 7.26 -13.70 -9.59
C SER A 189 8.24 -13.20 -10.64
N ARG A 190 9.54 -13.25 -10.31
CA ARG A 190 10.65 -12.87 -11.20
C ARG A 190 10.78 -13.76 -12.44
N GLU A 191 9.99 -14.83 -12.53
CA GLU A 191 10.13 -15.89 -13.55
C GLU A 191 9.73 -15.44 -14.97
N ASP A 192 8.92 -14.38 -15.14
CA ASP A 192 8.34 -14.05 -16.46
C ASP A 192 8.78 -12.70 -17.06
N PHE A 193 9.67 -11.95 -16.41
CA PHE A 193 10.35 -10.84 -17.09
C PHE A 193 11.46 -11.43 -17.96
N GLY A 194 11.07 -11.98 -19.11
CA GLY A 194 12.00 -12.46 -20.12
C GLY A 194 13.12 -11.43 -20.32
N THR A 195 14.33 -11.82 -19.99
CA THR A 195 15.56 -11.08 -20.30
C THR A 195 15.67 -10.95 -21.80
N LYS A 196 15.04 -9.93 -22.39
CA LYS A 196 15.56 -9.36 -23.63
C LYS A 196 16.75 -8.50 -23.25
N GLU A 197 17.91 -9.16 -23.15
CA GLU A 197 19.17 -8.46 -23.32
C GLU A 197 19.21 -7.91 -24.75
N GLU A 198 18.79 -6.66 -24.94
CA GLU A 198 19.23 -5.86 -26.08
C GLU A 198 20.20 -4.81 -25.56
N GLY A 199 21.47 -5.07 -25.79
CA GLY A 199 22.57 -4.18 -25.47
C GLY A 199 22.40 -2.81 -26.13
N LYS A 200 22.33 -1.76 -25.29
CA LYS A 200 22.84 -0.44 -25.62
C LYS A 200 23.26 0.27 -24.34
N ARG A 201 24.58 0.28 -24.09
CA ARG A 201 25.23 1.18 -23.14
C ARG A 201 24.76 2.61 -23.42
N ARG A 202 23.93 3.16 -22.55
CA ARG A 202 23.68 4.60 -22.46
C ARG A 202 24.37 5.11 -21.21
N THR A 203 25.38 5.94 -21.41
CA THR A 203 26.12 6.67 -20.39
C THR A 203 25.18 7.69 -19.73
N THR A 204 24.84 7.46 -18.47
CA THR A 204 24.11 8.43 -17.66
C THR A 204 25.06 9.54 -17.21
N LYS A 205 24.92 10.74 -17.79
CA LYS A 205 25.45 11.96 -17.21
C LYS A 205 24.74 12.21 -15.87
N ARG A 206 25.53 12.24 -14.81
CA ARG A 206 25.11 12.53 -13.45
C ARG A 206 24.84 14.04 -13.36
N VAL A 207 23.57 14.44 -13.22
CA VAL A 207 23.21 15.84 -12.95
C VAL A 207 22.97 15.95 -11.45
N SER A 208 23.87 16.65 -10.75
CA SER A 208 23.73 16.93 -9.32
C SER A 208 22.93 18.22 -9.12
N TRP A 209 21.81 18.12 -8.43
CA TRP A 209 21.16 19.27 -7.80
C TRP A 209 21.14 18.99 -6.30
N ALA A 210 22.21 19.35 -5.62
CA ALA A 210 22.22 19.58 -4.18
C ALA A 210 22.51 21.07 -4.02
N MET A 211 21.48 21.84 -3.65
CA MET A 211 21.66 23.17 -3.10
C MET A 211 21.81 23.00 -1.60
N ASP A 212 22.96 23.40 -1.08
CA ASP A 212 23.29 23.33 0.34
C ASP A 212 22.53 24.43 1.11
N ILE A 213 21.94 24.06 2.26
CA ILE A 213 21.12 24.96 3.10
C ILE A 213 21.95 26.13 3.66
N ALA A 214 23.29 26.02 3.66
CA ALA A 214 24.20 27.08 4.08
C ALA A 214 24.22 28.30 3.14
N ASP A 215 23.90 28.14 1.84
CA ASP A 215 23.93 29.24 0.86
C ASP A 215 22.70 30.16 0.96
N MET A 216 21.72 29.82 1.79
CA MET A 216 20.45 30.55 1.89
C MET A 216 20.43 31.62 3.01
N LEU A 217 21.46 31.70 3.86
CA LEU A 217 21.48 32.58 5.04
C LEU A 217 22.40 33.81 4.93
N GLN A 218 22.75 34.25 3.72
CA GLN A 218 23.52 35.49 3.52
C GLN A 218 22.86 36.48 2.53
N ARG A 219 21.54 36.62 2.53
CA ARG A 219 20.85 37.73 1.87
C ARG A 219 19.92 38.46 2.81
#